data_AF-A0A1M3IKE4-F1
#
_entry.id   AF-A0A1M3IKE4-F1
#
_cell.length_a   1.000
_cell.length_b   1.000
_cell.length_c   1.000
_cell.angle_alpha   90.00
_cell.angle_beta   90.00
_cell.angle_gamma   90.00
#
_symmetry.space_group_name_H-M   'P 1'
#
loop_
_entity.id
_entity.type
_entity.pdbx_description
1 polymer ?
#
loop_
_entity_poly.entity_id
_entity_poly.type
_entity_poly.pdbx_seq_one_letter_code
_entity_poly.pdbx_strand_id
1 'polypeptide(L)'
;MIKSSVGELKLSPIKEEGRFVFFNDFITINGKVSKGDKIKIFVESYQPQGNKIMIPEASNSSAVLVVRGQQYRHDDITGIDTMDKLYEHVSTLYKNRFYFGDKA
;
A
#
# COMPACT_ATOMS: atom_id res chain seq x y z
N MET A 1 -3.04 11.65 -5.95
CA MET A 1 -3.26 10.19 -5.88
C MET A 1 -2.01 9.53 -6.39
N ILE A 2 -1.63 8.37 -5.83
CA ILE A 2 -0.48 7.59 -6.33
C ILE A 2 -1.03 6.47 -7.19
N LYS A 3 -0.56 6.39 -8.43
CA LYS A 3 -1.01 5.37 -9.39
C LYS A 3 -0.02 4.22 -9.43
N SER A 4 -0.50 3.01 -9.25
CA SER A 4 0.24 1.80 -9.56
C SER A 4 -0.56 0.94 -10.53
N SER A 5 0.05 -0.11 -11.02
CA SER A 5 -0.60 -1.13 -11.83
C SER A 5 -1.62 -1.99 -11.05
N VAL A 6 -1.78 -1.75 -9.75
CA VAL A 6 -2.78 -2.37 -8.85
C VAL A 6 -3.91 -1.40 -8.49
N GLY A 7 -3.77 -0.10 -8.79
CA GLY A 7 -4.83 0.89 -8.58
C GLY A 7 -4.32 2.21 -8.01
N GLU A 8 -5.24 3.04 -7.54
CA GLU A 8 -4.94 4.40 -7.07
C GLU A 8 -4.99 4.49 -5.53
N LEU A 9 -3.87 4.88 -4.92
CA LEU A 9 -3.80 5.15 -3.49
C LEU A 9 -4.26 6.59 -3.18
N LYS A 10 -5.15 6.72 -2.19
CA LYS A 10 -5.60 8.02 -1.68
C LYS A 10 -4.47 8.68 -0.90
N LEU A 11 -4.25 9.97 -1.16
CA LEU A 11 -3.22 10.77 -0.50
C LEU A 11 -3.68 11.49 0.77
N SER A 12 -4.95 11.33 1.14
CA SER A 12 -5.51 11.85 2.39
C SER A 12 -5.53 10.71 3.41
N PRO A 13 -4.46 10.52 4.21
CA PRO A 13 -4.42 9.43 5.16
C PRO A 13 -5.43 9.65 6.27
N ILE A 14 -5.92 8.55 6.84
CA ILE A 14 -6.67 8.56 8.10
C ILE A 14 -5.75 8.19 9.25
N LYS A 15 -6.19 8.40 10.49
CA LYS A 15 -5.50 7.86 11.68
C LYS A 15 -6.16 6.56 12.11
N GLU A 16 -5.37 5.50 12.22
CA GLU A 16 -5.77 4.17 12.73
C GLU A 16 -4.60 3.65 13.57
N GLU A 17 -4.85 3.17 14.78
CA GLU A 17 -3.81 2.63 15.68
C GLU A 17 -2.61 3.57 15.92
N GLY A 18 -2.87 4.89 15.96
CA GLY A 18 -1.81 5.89 16.14
C GLY A 18 -0.92 6.13 14.91
N ARG A 19 -1.18 5.45 13.80
CA ARG A 19 -0.44 5.56 12.54
C ARG A 19 -1.24 6.28 11.47
N PHE A 20 -0.55 6.81 10.46
CA PHE A 20 -1.16 7.38 9.27
C PHE A 20 -1.41 6.26 8.25
N VAL A 21 -2.65 6.14 7.81
CA VAL A 21 -3.07 5.05 6.91
C VAL A 21 -3.47 5.59 5.55
N PHE A 22 -2.69 5.20 4.55
CA PHE A 22 -2.96 5.42 3.14
C PHE A 22 -3.65 4.18 2.57
N PHE A 23 -4.73 4.34 1.82
CA PHE A 23 -5.48 3.19 1.31
C PHE A 23 -6.10 3.44 -0.06
N ASN A 24 -6.47 2.36 -0.74
CA ASN A 24 -7.31 2.37 -1.92
C ASN A 24 -8.68 1.74 -1.61
N ASP A 25 -9.70 2.08 -2.40
CA ASP A 25 -11.05 1.53 -2.22
C ASP A 25 -11.24 0.19 -2.92
N PHE A 26 -10.47 -0.04 -3.98
CA PHE A 26 -10.51 -1.22 -4.81
C PHE A 26 -9.17 -1.41 -5.50
N ILE A 27 -8.92 -2.64 -5.94
CA ILE A 27 -7.76 -2.99 -6.76
C ILE A 27 -8.19 -3.15 -8.22
N THR A 28 -7.37 -2.64 -9.13
CA THR A 28 -7.55 -2.80 -10.58
C THR A 28 -6.31 -3.41 -11.20
N ILE A 29 -6.44 -4.57 -11.83
CA ILE A 29 -5.34 -5.22 -12.57
C ILE A 29 -5.83 -5.56 -13.98
N ASN A 30 -5.08 -5.15 -15.00
CA ASN A 30 -5.40 -5.39 -16.42
C ASN A 30 -6.85 -4.97 -16.77
N GLY A 31 -7.30 -3.85 -16.21
CA GLY A 31 -8.66 -3.31 -16.41
C GLY A 31 -9.77 -4.02 -15.62
N LYS A 32 -9.47 -5.11 -14.90
CA LYS A 32 -10.45 -5.81 -14.04
C LYS A 32 -10.42 -5.23 -12.63
N VAL A 33 -11.59 -4.86 -12.12
CA VAL A 33 -11.76 -4.27 -10.78
C VAL A 33 -12.16 -5.35 -9.77
N SER A 34 -11.36 -5.49 -8.72
CA SER A 34 -11.64 -6.27 -7.51
C SER A 34 -12.15 -5.36 -6.40
N LYS A 35 -13.47 -5.16 -6.30
CA LYS A 35 -14.09 -4.27 -5.28
C LYS A 35 -13.95 -4.75 -3.83
N GLY A 36 -13.68 -6.03 -3.61
CA GLY A 36 -13.45 -6.59 -2.28
C GLY A 36 -11.99 -6.55 -1.84
N ASP A 37 -11.08 -6.22 -2.77
CA ASP A 37 -9.64 -6.25 -2.51
C ASP A 37 -9.13 -4.82 -2.35
N LYS A 38 -8.31 -4.59 -1.33
CA LYS A 38 -7.74 -3.27 -1.01
C LYS A 38 -6.39 -3.38 -0.32
N ILE A 39 -5.63 -2.31 -0.40
CA ILE A 39 -4.34 -2.11 0.24
C ILE A 39 -4.49 -1.00 1.26
N LYS A 40 -4.06 -1.26 2.49
CA LYS A 40 -3.79 -0.24 3.50
C LYS A 40 -2.29 -0.20 3.77
N ILE A 41 -1.71 0.98 3.86
CA ILE A 41 -0.31 1.23 4.19
C ILE A 41 -0.28 2.13 5.42
N PHE A 42 0.41 1.67 6.46
CA PHE A 42 0.54 2.32 7.74
C PHE A 42 1.96 2.86 7.85
N VAL A 43 2.07 4.16 8.13
CA VAL A 43 3.36 4.84 8.37
C VAL A 43 3.27 5.64 9.67
N GLU A 44 4.38 5.74 10.39
CA GLU A 44 4.42 6.46 11.67
C GLU A 44 4.40 7.97 11.46
N SER A 45 5.08 8.43 10.42
CA SER A 45 5.08 9.83 10.01
C SER A 45 5.36 9.96 8.52
N TYR A 46 5.01 11.11 7.95
CA TYR A 46 5.30 11.45 6.56
C TYR A 46 5.52 12.95 6.41
N GLN A 47 6.23 13.35 5.36
CA GLN A 47 6.42 14.75 5.00
C GLN A 47 6.00 14.97 3.54
N PRO A 48 5.05 15.88 3.26
CA PRO A 48 4.75 16.27 1.89
C PRO A 48 5.92 17.11 1.33
N GLN A 49 6.44 16.73 0.17
CA GLN A 49 7.49 17.46 -0.55
C GLN A 49 7.07 17.66 -2.01
N GLY A 50 6.47 18.82 -2.30
CA GLY A 50 5.86 19.10 -3.60
C GLY A 50 4.77 18.07 -3.92
N ASN A 51 4.98 17.30 -4.99
CA ASN A 51 4.04 16.25 -5.41
C ASN A 51 4.32 14.87 -4.78
N LYS A 52 5.33 14.76 -3.91
CA LYS A 52 5.74 13.50 -3.29
C LYS A 52 5.38 13.46 -1.81
N ILE A 53 5.19 12.26 -1.30
CA ILE A 53 5.09 11.99 0.13
C ILE A 53 6.35 11.25 0.53
N MET A 54 7.19 11.92 1.32
CA MET A 54 8.41 11.37 1.89
C MET A 54 8.08 10.60 3.16
N ILE A 55 8.71 9.45 3.32
CA ILE A 55 8.65 8.62 4.52
C ILE A 55 10.06 8.64 5.12
N PRO A 56 10.22 8.93 6.42
CA PRO A 56 11.54 8.85 7.04
C PRO A 56 12.13 7.45 6.88
N GLU A 57 13.39 7.34 6.45
CA GLU A 57 14.04 6.05 6.17
C GLU A 57 14.07 5.10 7.39
N ALA A 58 14.13 5.68 8.60
CA ALA A 58 14.09 4.96 9.86
C ALA A 58 12.66 4.57 10.31
N SER A 59 11.62 4.98 9.59
CA SER A 59 10.24 4.66 9.93
C SER A 59 9.92 3.22 9.55
N ASN A 60 9.45 2.44 10.51
CA ASN A 60 8.85 1.14 10.24
C ASN A 60 7.47 1.33 9.62
N SER A 61 7.30 0.83 8.41
CA SER A 61 6.01 0.82 7.73
C SER A 61 5.38 -0.57 7.81
N SER A 62 4.06 -0.64 7.79
CA SER A 62 3.36 -1.91 7.62
C SER A 62 2.27 -1.79 6.57
N ALA A 63 1.82 -2.93 6.05
CA ALA A 63 0.74 -3.00 5.09
C ALA A 63 -0.26 -4.09 5.45
N VAL A 64 -1.53 -3.82 5.16
CA VAL A 64 -2.60 -4.80 5.21
C VAL A 64 -3.19 -4.93 3.83
N LEU A 65 -3.08 -6.13 3.25
CA LEU A 65 -3.75 -6.54 2.03
C LEU A 65 -5.06 -7.19 2.43
N VAL A 66 -6.18 -6.62 2.03
CA VAL A 66 -7.49 -7.28 2.15
C VAL A 66 -7.79 -7.91 0.81
N VAL A 67 -8.03 -9.22 0.80
CA VAL A 67 -8.29 -10.00 -0.41
C VAL A 67 -9.50 -10.88 -0.16
N ARG A 68 -10.59 -10.63 -0.88
CA ARG A 68 -11.85 -11.40 -0.76
C ARG A 68 -12.34 -11.52 0.68
N GLY A 69 -12.19 -10.45 1.47
CA GLY A 69 -12.58 -10.39 2.88
C GLY A 69 -11.54 -10.93 3.88
N GLN A 70 -10.46 -11.56 3.41
CA GLN A 70 -9.36 -12.01 4.27
C GLN A 70 -8.27 -10.96 4.36
N GLN A 71 -7.66 -10.80 5.54
CA GLN A 71 -6.60 -9.82 5.77
C GLN A 71 -5.24 -10.51 5.85
N TYR A 72 -4.25 -9.93 5.17
CA TYR A 72 -2.87 -10.38 5.15
C TYR A 72 -1.98 -9.20 5.55
N ARG A 73 -1.34 -9.33 6.70
CA ARG A 73 -0.50 -8.29 7.28
C ARG A 73 0.96 -8.52 6.91
N HIS A 74 1.64 -7.44 6.57
CA HIS A 74 3.07 -7.38 6.29
C HIS A 74 3.65 -6.26 7.15
N ASP A 75 4.37 -6.63 8.21
CA ASP A 75 5.03 -5.69 9.11
C ASP A 75 6.51 -5.50 8.73
N ASP A 76 7.18 -4.56 9.40
CA ASP A 76 8.62 -4.29 9.30
C ASP A 76 9.13 -3.98 7.87
N ILE A 77 8.31 -3.28 7.08
CA ILE A 77 8.73 -2.73 5.78
C ILE A 77 9.59 -1.51 6.04
N THR A 78 10.89 -1.61 5.74
CA THR A 78 11.91 -0.61 6.03
C THR A 78 12.70 -0.22 4.79
N GLY A 79 13.46 0.87 4.86
CA GLY A 79 14.35 1.31 3.77
C GLY A 79 13.64 1.90 2.55
N ILE A 80 12.37 2.29 2.69
CA ILE A 80 11.59 2.91 1.62
C ILE A 80 11.31 4.37 1.97
N ASP A 81 11.90 5.27 1.17
CA ASP A 81 11.95 6.72 1.39
C ASP A 81 10.71 7.50 0.94
N THR A 82 9.80 6.85 0.20
CA THR A 82 8.67 7.51 -0.47
C THR A 82 7.44 6.62 -0.49
N MET A 83 6.26 7.25 -0.37
CA MET A 83 4.98 6.53 -0.45
C MET A 83 4.77 5.85 -1.81
N ASP A 84 5.29 6.44 -2.89
CA ASP A 84 5.21 5.86 -4.24
C ASP A 84 5.91 4.50 -4.29
N LYS A 85 7.16 4.44 -3.83
CA LYS A 85 7.93 3.20 -3.76
C LYS A 85 7.32 2.19 -2.78
N LEU A 86 6.79 2.68 -1.65
CA LEU A 86 6.16 1.80 -0.66
C LEU A 86 4.90 1.17 -1.22
N TYR A 87 4.09 1.96 -1.90
CA TYR A 87 2.89 1.46 -2.57
C TYR A 87 3.22 0.51 -3.72
N GLU A 88 4.26 0.78 -4.50
CA GLU A 88 4.74 -0.14 -5.55
C GLU A 88 5.23 -1.47 -4.97
N HIS A 89 6.01 -1.43 -3.88
CA HIS A 89 6.47 -2.62 -3.17
C HIS A 89 5.29 -3.47 -2.69
N VAL A 90 4.34 -2.87 -1.97
CA VAL A 90 3.15 -3.56 -1.45
C VAL A 90 2.23 -4.06 -2.58
N SER A 91 2.10 -3.29 -3.66
CA SER A 91 1.38 -3.70 -4.88
C SER A 91 2.01 -4.95 -5.52
N THR A 92 3.34 -5.05 -5.48
CA THR A 92 4.08 -6.20 -5.99
C THR A 92 3.85 -7.44 -5.11
N LEU A 93 3.86 -7.29 -3.79
CA LEU A 93 3.49 -8.38 -2.86
C LEU A 93 2.09 -8.90 -3.15
N TYR A 94 1.12 -8.01 -3.32
CA TYR A 94 -0.24 -8.38 -3.69
C TYR A 94 -0.29 -9.19 -4.99
N LYS A 95 0.37 -8.68 -6.04
CA LYS A 95 0.37 -9.32 -7.36
C LYS A 95 0.98 -10.71 -7.34
N ASN A 96 2.15 -10.83 -6.72
CA ASN A 96 2.87 -12.09 -6.66
C ASN A 96 2.03 -13.14 -5.91
N ARG A 97 1.46 -12.76 -4.76
CA ARG A 97 0.72 -13.71 -3.92
C ARG A 97 -0.67 -14.07 -4.44
N PHE A 98 -1.42 -13.11 -5.00
CA PHE A 98 -2.85 -13.29 -5.26
C PHE A 98 -3.26 -13.23 -6.73
N TYR A 99 -2.39 -12.73 -7.62
CA TYR A 99 -2.72 -12.58 -9.04
C TYR A 99 -1.93 -13.53 -9.93
N PHE A 100 -0.61 -13.59 -9.76
CA PHE A 100 0.24 -14.50 -10.54
C PHE A 100 0.31 -15.91 -9.93
N GLY A 101 -0.07 -16.05 -8.65
CA GLY A 101 0.16 -17.24 -7.83
C GLY A 101 1.61 -17.28 -7.34
N ASP A 102 1.84 -17.90 -6.18
CA ASP A 102 3.20 -18.13 -5.68
C ASP A 102 3.99 -18.81 -6.80
N LYS A 103 4.97 -18.09 -7.36
CA LYS A 103 6.07 -18.74 -8.08
C LYS A 103 6.87 -19.46 -7.01
N ALA A 104 6.50 -20.72 -6.77
CA ALA A 104 7.34 -21.70 -6.11
C ALA A 104 8.71 -21.79 -6.81
#